data_AF-A0A4Q4JC44-F1
#
_entry.id   AF-A0A4Q4JC44-F1
#
_cell.length_a   1.000
_cell.length_b   1.000
_cell.length_c   1.000
_cell.angle_alpha   90.00
_cell.angle_beta   90.00
_cell.angle_gamma   90.00
#
_symmetry.space_group_name_H-M   'P 1'
#
loop_
_entity.id
_entity.type
_entity.pdbx_description
1 polymer ?
#
loop_
_entity_poly.entity_id
_entity_poly.type
_entity_poly.pdbx_seq_one_letter_code
_entity_poly.pdbx_strand_id
1 'polypeptide(L)'
;MIRATTLSSCAAAMAFAAIAASPANADTAVPVSAISSDLSSSPLRLNDADKGRYGAIYAALRDQKWMDAKAMIGALDAQDAFRPVALAELYLARNSPRVELFDLLDLIDKAPWLDKADQLSRLAQKRGATILPVLPQVQKMVWLGGAPRREYVAAVKTDALAQALVGQIQPFIKNDDPAGAEALLATGEAGLTPEGLTEVRQRVAWAYYIESDDANARRMAAKALEGRSGGDWAVQAYWTTGLAAWRQNDCRAAAPAFANVAALAGNSDMRAAGAYWSARAYMVCGEPERVENLLKTAARSEESFYGLLARETLAVPLGGAPSAPRFGAAEWQQLKDSPNVRAAIALSAIGETARADQILRYQAKIGGTGQYDALIRLAGALSLPETQLWLAHNGPVGKQPGSFARFPAPDWRPDGGWRVDPALIYAHALQESGFRRDVVSSAGARGLMQVLPSTGNLMGLSASDQLFVPSTNMEYGQRYLENLRDMGATGGLLPKVMAAYNAGPMPVERWNSEVKDNGDPLLFIESLPYYETRAYVNIVMRNYWMYQIQAKGSAESLAGMAQGLWPTFPGAKGTRLVRLTPRKPIASASIAASIAGGSD
;
A
#
# COMPACT_ATOMS: atom_id res chain seq x y z
N MET A 1 -38.01 52.67 54.27
CA MET A 1 -38.80 53.14 53.10
C MET A 1 -37.88 54.07 52.33
N ILE A 2 -37.42 53.86 51.09
CA ILE A 2 -37.64 52.95 49.96
C ILE A 2 -36.25 52.85 49.29
N ARG A 3 -35.59 51.66 49.24
CA ARG A 3 -35.35 50.81 48.03
C ARG A 3 -34.87 51.60 46.80
N ALA A 4 -33.84 51.26 46.02
CA ALA A 4 -33.05 50.04 45.75
C ALA A 4 -31.77 50.50 44.97
N THR A 5 -30.52 50.10 45.24
CA THR A 5 -29.83 48.82 44.90
C THR A 5 -29.98 48.43 43.41
N THR A 6 -28.94 48.20 42.58
CA THR A 6 -27.69 47.44 42.82
C THR A 6 -26.67 47.58 41.67
N LEU A 7 -25.37 47.66 42.07
CA LEU A 7 -24.15 46.91 41.68
C LEU A 7 -23.76 46.66 40.20
N SER A 8 -22.51 46.34 39.84
CA SER A 8 -21.12 46.47 40.34
C SER A 8 -20.27 45.58 39.41
N SER A 9 -19.04 45.95 39.10
CA SER A 9 -18.01 45.01 38.62
C SER A 9 -16.65 45.41 39.20
N CYS A 10 -16.07 44.53 40.03
CA CYS A 10 -14.75 44.67 40.61
C CYS A 10 -13.72 43.85 39.82
N ALA A 11 -12.59 44.48 39.56
CA ALA A 11 -11.38 43.89 39.00
C ALA A 11 -10.60 43.11 40.07
N ALA A 12 -9.88 42.06 39.64
CA ALA A 12 -8.80 41.46 40.41
C ALA A 12 -7.61 41.15 39.50
N ALA A 13 -6.43 41.54 40.01
CA ALA A 13 -5.14 41.56 39.35
C ALA A 13 -4.51 40.16 39.17
N MET A 14 -3.67 40.00 38.15
CA MET A 14 -2.75 38.86 38.01
C MET A 14 -1.29 39.34 38.02
N ALA A 15 -0.49 38.66 38.85
CA ALA A 15 0.93 38.90 39.07
C ALA A 15 1.81 38.26 37.99
N PHE A 16 2.90 38.96 37.64
CA PHE A 16 3.98 38.49 36.78
C PHE A 16 4.96 37.59 37.56
N ALA A 17 5.29 36.43 37.01
CA ALA A 17 6.47 35.66 37.40
C ALA A 17 7.29 35.33 36.14
N ALA A 18 8.53 35.83 36.11
CA ALA A 18 9.51 35.53 35.08
C ALA A 18 10.14 34.15 35.35
N ILE A 19 10.16 33.29 34.33
CA ILE A 19 10.89 32.00 34.36
C ILE A 19 11.89 32.02 33.20
N ALA A 20 13.16 31.76 33.54
CA ALA A 20 14.29 31.72 32.63
C ALA A 20 14.15 30.58 31.60
N ALA A 21 14.55 30.87 30.35
CA ALA A 21 14.53 29.91 29.26
C ALA A 21 15.74 28.95 29.34
N SER A 22 15.46 27.66 29.48
CA SER A 22 16.41 26.57 29.22
C SER A 22 16.36 26.19 27.73
N PRO A 23 17.44 25.61 27.15
CA PRO A 23 17.46 25.26 25.73
C PRO A 23 16.43 24.15 25.45
N ALA A 24 15.63 24.33 24.40
CA ALA A 24 14.68 23.35 23.92
C ALA A 24 15.41 22.08 23.46
N ASN A 25 15.29 20.99 24.23
CA ASN A 25 15.55 19.65 23.73
C ASN A 25 14.48 19.31 22.69
N ALA A 26 14.94 18.76 21.56
CA ALA A 26 14.10 18.34 20.44
C ALA A 26 12.99 17.38 20.87
N ASP A 27 11.75 17.69 20.48
CA ASP A 27 10.60 16.79 20.61
C ASP A 27 10.91 15.46 19.91
N THR A 28 11.02 14.40 20.71
CA THR A 28 11.07 13.02 20.23
C THR A 28 9.76 12.70 19.53
N ALA A 29 9.80 12.55 18.21
CA ALA A 29 8.72 11.91 17.46
C ALA A 29 8.39 10.58 18.13
N VAL A 30 7.14 10.39 18.58
CA VAL A 30 6.66 9.12 19.13
C VAL A 30 6.84 8.07 18.02
N PRO A 31 7.74 7.08 18.19
CA PRO A 31 7.89 6.03 17.21
C PRO A 31 6.60 5.21 17.15
N VAL A 32 6.29 4.65 15.99
CA VAL A 32 5.15 3.73 15.77
C VAL A 32 5.29 2.42 16.60
N SER A 33 6.33 2.29 17.43
CA SER A 33 6.51 1.23 18.42
C SER A 33 6.80 1.78 19.82
N ALA A 34 6.13 1.17 20.80
CA ALA A 34 6.34 1.24 22.25
C ALA A 34 5.64 2.39 23.03
N ILE A 35 4.35 2.20 23.33
CA ILE A 35 3.91 2.41 24.72
C ILE A 35 3.92 1.03 25.37
N SER A 36 4.99 0.82 26.13
CA SER A 36 5.31 -0.36 26.93
C SER A 36 4.17 -0.74 27.86
N SER A 37 3.54 -1.89 27.64
CA SER A 37 2.93 -2.65 28.73
C SER A 37 4.05 -3.45 29.42
N ASP A 38 4.17 -3.25 30.73
CA ASP A 38 5.07 -3.91 31.70
C ASP A 38 5.80 -5.17 31.18
N LEU A 39 7.13 -5.06 31.04
CA LEU A 39 7.95 -5.88 30.14
C LEU A 39 8.68 -7.06 30.80
N SER A 40 8.34 -7.46 32.03
CA SER A 40 8.99 -8.59 32.71
C SER A 40 8.33 -9.96 32.44
N SER A 41 7.11 -10.02 31.87
CA SER A 41 6.37 -11.28 31.70
C SER A 41 5.59 -11.39 30.37
N SER A 42 6.04 -10.72 29.30
CA SER A 42 5.40 -10.86 27.99
C SER A 42 5.56 -12.30 27.46
N PRO A 43 4.48 -12.98 27.04
CA PRO A 43 4.56 -14.33 26.46
C PRO A 43 5.34 -14.39 25.15
N LEU A 44 5.69 -13.22 24.58
CA LEU A 44 6.49 -13.09 23.37
C LEU A 44 7.99 -13.02 23.65
N ARG A 45 8.40 -12.82 24.91
CA ARG A 45 9.82 -12.74 25.28
C ARG A 45 10.34 -14.11 25.69
N LEU A 46 11.35 -14.55 24.97
CA LEU A 46 12.12 -15.73 25.32
C LEU A 46 13.27 -15.32 26.28
N ASN A 47 13.58 -16.14 27.28
CA ASN A 47 14.73 -15.87 28.15
C ASN A 47 16.05 -16.08 27.39
N ASP A 48 17.14 -15.46 27.87
CA ASP A 48 18.43 -15.48 27.18
C ASP A 48 19.04 -16.88 27.05
N ALA A 49 18.78 -17.76 28.03
CA ALA A 49 19.27 -19.13 28.01
C ALA A 49 18.61 -19.95 26.88
N ASP A 50 17.28 -19.87 26.75
CA ASP A 50 16.52 -20.52 25.68
C ASP A 50 16.90 -19.95 24.32
N LYS A 51 17.02 -18.61 24.22
CA LYS A 51 17.46 -17.95 23.00
C LYS A 51 18.84 -18.44 22.55
N GLY A 52 19.78 -18.57 23.49
CA GLY A 52 21.10 -19.13 23.24
C GLY A 52 21.05 -20.59 22.79
N ARG A 53 20.29 -21.44 23.49
CA ARG A 53 20.13 -22.87 23.15
C ARG A 53 19.52 -23.08 21.77
N TYR A 54 18.40 -22.42 21.49
CA TYR A 54 17.69 -22.54 20.22
C TYR A 54 18.50 -21.97 19.05
N GLY A 55 19.18 -20.84 19.27
CA GLY A 55 20.09 -20.25 18.29
C GLY A 55 21.25 -21.18 17.94
N ALA A 56 21.87 -21.82 18.94
CA ALA A 56 22.94 -22.79 18.72
C ALA A 56 22.49 -24.03 17.93
N ILE A 57 21.28 -24.53 18.22
CA ILE A 57 20.68 -25.65 17.46
C ILE A 57 20.53 -25.28 15.98
N TYR A 58 19.92 -24.13 15.67
CA TYR A 58 19.71 -23.73 14.27
C TYR A 58 21.01 -23.37 13.54
N ALA A 59 21.98 -22.79 14.25
CA ALA A 59 23.33 -22.58 13.71
C ALA A 59 23.99 -23.92 13.33
N ALA A 60 23.93 -24.93 14.20
CA ALA A 60 24.47 -26.26 13.92
C ALA A 60 23.73 -26.96 12.76
N LEU A 61 22.41 -26.85 12.67
CA LEU A 61 21.62 -27.37 11.54
C LEU A 61 22.04 -26.70 10.21
N ARG A 62 22.24 -25.38 10.22
CA ARG A 62 22.65 -24.61 9.02
C ARG A 62 24.07 -24.97 8.58
N ASP A 63 24.97 -25.10 9.54
CA ASP A 63 26.37 -25.49 9.35
C ASP A 63 26.55 -27.00 9.05
N GLN A 64 25.46 -27.77 9.03
CA GLN A 64 25.46 -29.22 8.84
C GLN A 64 26.25 -30.00 9.91
N LYS A 65 26.36 -29.44 11.11
CA LYS A 65 26.95 -30.08 12.30
C LYS A 65 25.92 -31.00 12.95
N TRP A 66 25.56 -32.08 12.25
CA TRP A 66 24.41 -32.92 12.59
C TRP A 66 24.49 -33.60 13.96
N MET A 67 25.68 -34.05 14.37
CA MET A 67 25.87 -34.69 15.67
C MET A 67 25.67 -33.70 16.81
N ASP A 68 26.22 -32.49 16.67
CA ASP A 68 26.05 -31.40 17.65
C ASP A 68 24.58 -30.97 17.72
N ALA A 69 23.93 -30.78 16.57
CA ALA A 69 22.50 -30.48 16.50
C ALA A 69 21.67 -31.55 17.20
N LYS A 70 21.90 -32.83 16.90
CA LYS A 70 21.19 -33.96 17.53
C LYS A 70 21.37 -33.99 19.05
N ALA A 71 22.60 -33.79 19.53
CA ALA A 71 22.90 -33.76 20.96
C ALA A 71 22.20 -32.58 21.66
N MET A 72 22.28 -31.37 21.09
CA MET A 72 21.63 -30.18 21.64
C MET A 72 20.11 -30.30 21.64
N ILE A 73 19.50 -30.84 20.58
CA ILE A 73 18.06 -31.10 20.51
C ILE A 73 17.64 -32.14 21.56
N GLY A 74 18.44 -33.20 21.74
CA GLY A 74 18.18 -34.24 22.74
C GLY A 74 18.22 -33.73 24.19
N ALA A 75 19.01 -32.68 24.44
CA ALA A 75 19.14 -32.04 25.75
C ALA A 75 18.00 -31.05 26.09
N LEU A 76 17.12 -30.71 25.14
CA LEU A 76 15.91 -29.95 25.42
C LEU A 76 14.91 -30.79 26.22
N ASP A 77 14.04 -30.14 27.00
CA ASP A 77 12.96 -30.83 27.70
C ASP A 77 12.04 -31.57 26.70
N ALA A 78 11.50 -32.72 27.09
CA ALA A 78 10.63 -33.52 26.21
C ALA A 78 9.33 -32.79 25.83
N GLN A 79 8.86 -31.87 26.69
CA GLN A 79 7.67 -31.04 26.48
C GLN A 79 7.98 -29.69 25.81
N ASP A 80 9.25 -29.42 25.50
CA ASP A 80 9.64 -28.20 24.81
C ASP A 80 9.05 -28.19 23.38
N ALA A 81 8.21 -27.19 23.09
CA ALA A 81 7.56 -27.06 21.79
C ALA A 81 8.56 -26.83 20.63
N PHE A 82 9.77 -26.36 20.92
CA PHE A 82 10.83 -26.18 19.93
C PHE A 82 11.48 -27.50 19.51
N ARG A 83 11.52 -28.50 20.41
CA ARG A 83 12.21 -29.78 20.19
C ARG A 83 11.65 -30.56 18.98
N PRO A 84 10.32 -30.78 18.83
CA PRO A 84 9.78 -31.45 17.66
C PRO A 84 10.05 -30.70 16.34
N VAL A 85 10.04 -29.37 16.37
CA VAL A 85 10.35 -28.55 15.20
C VAL A 85 11.80 -28.75 14.77
N ALA A 86 12.75 -28.69 15.71
CA ALA A 86 14.16 -28.90 15.43
C ALA A 86 14.47 -30.35 14.97
N LEU A 87 13.80 -31.36 15.54
CA LEU A 87 13.91 -32.74 15.05
C LEU A 87 13.39 -32.88 13.61
N ALA A 88 12.26 -32.25 13.29
CA ALA A 88 11.72 -32.26 11.93
C ALA A 88 12.69 -31.62 10.93
N GLU A 89 13.36 -30.52 11.31
CA GLU A 89 14.44 -29.94 10.50
C GLU A 89 15.59 -30.92 10.29
N LEU A 90 16.11 -31.51 11.38
CA LEU A 90 17.22 -32.47 11.32
C LEU A 90 16.89 -33.67 10.42
N TYR A 91 15.72 -34.28 10.59
CA TYR A 91 15.31 -35.49 9.88
C TYR A 91 15.05 -35.29 8.40
N LEU A 92 14.64 -34.08 8.01
CA LEU A 92 14.34 -33.75 6.62
C LEU A 92 15.47 -32.98 5.92
N ALA A 93 16.49 -32.55 6.66
CA ALA A 93 17.64 -31.86 6.10
C ALA A 93 18.38 -32.74 5.09
N ARG A 94 18.83 -32.11 4.00
CA ARG A 94 19.65 -32.79 3.00
C ARG A 94 20.99 -33.19 3.63
N ASN A 95 21.43 -34.42 3.36
CA ASN A 95 22.68 -35.02 3.88
C ASN A 95 22.71 -35.24 5.41
N SER A 96 21.60 -35.09 6.11
CA SER A 96 21.54 -35.44 7.52
C SER A 96 21.60 -36.97 7.71
N PRO A 97 22.01 -37.44 8.91
CA PRO A 97 22.03 -38.86 9.21
C PRO A 97 20.67 -39.50 8.99
N ARG A 98 20.67 -40.73 8.48
CA ARG A 98 19.43 -41.50 8.30
C ARG A 98 18.72 -41.63 9.65
N VAL A 99 17.48 -41.15 9.70
CA VAL A 99 16.57 -41.38 10.82
C VAL A 99 15.88 -42.74 10.68
N GLU A 100 15.74 -43.43 11.80
CA GLU A 100 15.11 -44.74 11.88
C GLU A 100 13.57 -44.64 11.91
N LEU A 101 12.90 -45.72 11.51
CA LEU A 101 11.44 -45.75 11.39
C LEU A 101 10.75 -45.40 12.72
N PHE A 102 11.26 -45.95 13.83
CA PHE A 102 10.68 -45.73 15.16
C PHE A 102 10.71 -44.24 15.53
N ASP A 103 11.84 -43.55 15.34
CA ASP A 103 11.99 -42.14 15.68
C ASP A 103 11.09 -41.23 14.83
N LEU A 104 10.83 -41.61 13.57
CA LEU A 104 9.87 -40.89 12.72
C LEU A 104 8.44 -41.03 13.24
N LEU A 105 8.02 -42.25 13.56
CA LEU A 105 6.67 -42.50 14.06
C LEU A 105 6.46 -41.86 15.44
N ASP A 106 7.46 -41.93 16.33
CA ASP A 106 7.43 -41.27 17.65
C ASP A 106 7.28 -39.75 17.53
N LEU A 107 8.01 -39.14 16.59
CA LEU A 107 7.90 -37.69 16.34
C LEU A 107 6.52 -37.30 15.80
N ILE A 108 5.99 -38.03 14.81
CA ILE A 108 4.70 -37.72 14.21
C ILE A 108 3.56 -37.93 15.22
N ASP A 109 3.65 -38.98 16.05
CA ASP A 109 2.64 -39.29 17.08
C ASP A 109 2.59 -38.23 18.18
N LYS A 110 3.76 -37.77 18.65
CA LYS A 110 3.85 -36.71 19.68
C LYS A 110 3.59 -35.30 19.14
N ALA A 111 3.91 -35.07 17.88
CA ALA A 111 3.82 -33.76 17.24
C ALA A 111 3.10 -33.79 15.87
N PRO A 112 1.84 -34.27 15.82
CA PRO A 112 1.08 -34.35 14.57
C PRO A 112 0.72 -32.95 14.02
N TRP A 113 0.86 -31.92 14.86
CA TRP A 113 0.65 -30.50 14.55
C TRP A 113 1.80 -29.85 13.75
N LEU A 114 2.91 -30.56 13.49
CA LEU A 114 4.00 -30.02 12.69
C LEU A 114 3.56 -29.75 11.26
N ASP A 115 3.96 -28.60 10.71
CA ASP A 115 3.75 -28.25 9.29
C ASP A 115 4.48 -29.22 8.33
N LYS A 116 5.47 -29.96 8.84
CA LYS A 116 6.21 -31.01 8.13
C LYS A 116 5.72 -32.43 8.43
N ALA A 117 4.66 -32.61 9.23
CA ALA A 117 4.19 -33.95 9.63
C ALA A 117 3.87 -34.85 8.43
N ASP A 118 3.24 -34.31 7.38
CA ASP A 118 2.95 -35.04 6.13
C ASP A 118 4.22 -35.47 5.37
N GLN A 119 5.28 -34.65 5.40
CA GLN A 119 6.58 -35.02 4.81
C GLN A 119 7.25 -36.14 5.62
N LEU A 120 7.19 -36.04 6.95
CA LEU A 120 7.70 -37.08 7.85
C LEU A 120 6.93 -38.39 7.68
N SER A 121 5.60 -38.34 7.51
CA SER A 121 4.76 -39.53 7.23
C SER A 121 5.15 -40.23 5.93
N ARG A 122 5.38 -39.47 4.85
CA ARG A 122 5.90 -40.04 3.59
C ARG A 122 7.30 -40.65 3.76
N LEU A 123 8.15 -40.03 4.57
CA LEU A 123 9.46 -40.59 4.89
C LEU A 123 9.32 -41.88 5.69
N ALA A 124 8.42 -41.95 6.68
CA ALA A 124 8.13 -43.15 7.45
C ALA A 124 7.62 -44.30 6.57
N GLN A 125 6.73 -44.02 5.60
CA GLN A 125 6.29 -45.01 4.60
C GLN A 125 7.47 -45.57 3.79
N LYS A 126 8.37 -44.70 3.33
CA LYS A 126 9.63 -45.12 2.67
C LYS A 126 10.58 -45.90 3.59
N ARG A 127 10.33 -45.92 4.90
CA ARG A 127 11.05 -46.70 5.91
C ARG A 127 10.30 -47.94 6.36
N GLY A 128 9.15 -48.24 5.75
CA GLY A 128 8.36 -49.45 6.01
C GLY A 128 7.12 -49.23 6.88
N ALA A 129 6.75 -47.99 7.21
CA ALA A 129 5.47 -47.73 7.89
C ALA A 129 4.29 -48.16 7.02
N THR A 130 3.48 -49.10 7.51
CA THR A 130 2.18 -49.45 6.94
C THR A 130 1.03 -48.74 7.66
N ILE A 131 1.24 -48.35 8.92
CA ILE A 131 0.30 -47.60 9.75
C ILE A 131 0.97 -46.27 10.11
N LEU A 132 0.24 -45.17 9.93
CA LEU A 132 0.71 -43.81 10.23
C LEU A 132 -0.16 -43.17 11.31
N PRO A 133 0.41 -42.32 12.18
CA PRO A 133 -0.37 -41.53 13.11
C PRO A 133 -1.33 -40.58 12.39
N VAL A 134 -2.46 -40.27 13.03
CA VAL A 134 -3.49 -39.39 12.46
C VAL A 134 -3.02 -37.94 12.52
N LEU A 135 -3.12 -37.24 11.39
CA LEU A 135 -2.78 -35.82 11.29
C LEU A 135 -4.02 -34.92 11.47
N PRO A 136 -3.85 -33.67 11.95
CA PRO A 136 -4.94 -32.71 12.05
C PRO A 136 -5.55 -32.41 10.68
N GLN A 137 -6.85 -32.10 10.67
CA GLN A 137 -7.53 -31.64 9.47
C GLN A 137 -7.01 -30.25 9.08
N VAL A 138 -6.65 -30.10 7.80
CA VAL A 138 -6.15 -28.85 7.23
C VAL A 138 -7.32 -28.16 6.54
N GLN A 139 -7.79 -27.04 7.12
CA GLN A 139 -8.86 -26.26 6.53
C GLN A 139 -8.39 -25.50 5.29
N LYS A 140 -9.28 -25.35 4.30
CA LYS A 140 -9.02 -24.53 3.12
C LYS A 140 -9.03 -23.05 3.50
N MET A 141 -7.99 -22.34 3.09
CA MET A 141 -7.94 -20.88 3.17
C MET A 141 -8.45 -20.31 1.85
N VAL A 142 -9.31 -19.30 1.92
CA VAL A 142 -9.86 -18.59 0.77
C VAL A 142 -9.27 -17.19 0.68
N TRP A 143 -9.19 -16.67 -0.54
CA TRP A 143 -8.79 -15.28 -0.77
C TRP A 143 -9.86 -14.34 -0.23
N LEU A 144 -9.47 -13.44 0.66
CA LEU A 144 -10.35 -12.49 1.34
C LEU A 144 -10.37 -11.10 0.67
N GLY A 145 -9.85 -10.98 -0.55
CA GLY A 145 -9.70 -9.69 -1.21
C GLY A 145 -8.43 -8.96 -0.76
N GLY A 146 -8.26 -7.75 -1.27
CA GLY A 146 -7.20 -6.83 -0.88
C GLY A 146 -7.69 -5.39 -0.91
N ALA A 147 -6.83 -4.47 -0.48
CA ALA A 147 -7.13 -3.05 -0.56
C ALA A 147 -7.41 -2.67 -2.03
N PRO A 148 -8.50 -1.94 -2.33
CA PRO A 148 -8.80 -1.50 -3.68
C PRO A 148 -7.64 -0.71 -4.29
N ARG A 149 -7.43 -0.90 -5.59
CA ARG A 149 -6.42 -0.20 -6.37
C ARG A 149 -6.95 0.11 -7.76
N ARG A 150 -6.35 1.10 -8.41
CA ARG A 150 -6.60 1.36 -9.83
C ARG A 150 -6.10 0.18 -10.65
N GLU A 151 -6.98 -0.39 -11.48
CA GLU A 151 -6.69 -1.55 -12.34
C GLU A 151 -6.71 -1.16 -13.82
N TYR A 152 -5.86 -1.81 -14.61
CA TYR A 152 -5.88 -1.66 -16.06
C TYR A 152 -7.13 -2.34 -16.59
N VAL A 153 -7.84 -1.66 -17.48
CA VAL A 153 -8.90 -2.33 -18.25
C VAL A 153 -8.23 -3.23 -19.28
N ALA A 154 -8.58 -4.52 -19.25
CA ALA A 154 -8.05 -5.49 -20.18
C ALA A 154 -8.55 -5.18 -21.60
N ALA A 155 -7.69 -5.40 -22.60
CA ALA A 155 -8.10 -5.33 -23.99
C ALA A 155 -9.22 -6.34 -24.29
N VAL A 156 -10.11 -5.99 -25.23
CA VAL A 156 -11.22 -6.82 -25.68
C VAL A 156 -10.65 -8.04 -26.42
N LYS A 157 -10.55 -9.16 -25.70
CA LYS A 157 -9.87 -10.37 -26.20
C LYS A 157 -10.64 -11.09 -27.32
N THR A 158 -11.94 -10.84 -27.39
CA THR A 158 -12.87 -11.48 -28.34
C THR A 158 -12.90 -10.79 -29.70
N ASP A 159 -12.26 -9.63 -29.86
CA ASP A 159 -12.23 -8.85 -31.10
C ASP A 159 -10.79 -8.73 -31.63
N ALA A 160 -10.44 -9.62 -32.57
CA ALA A 160 -9.11 -9.66 -33.17
C ALA A 160 -8.79 -8.40 -34.01
N LEU A 161 -9.81 -7.78 -34.63
CA LEU A 161 -9.63 -6.57 -35.42
C LEU A 161 -9.31 -5.39 -34.50
N ALA A 162 -10.03 -5.26 -33.38
CA ALA A 162 -9.73 -4.26 -32.36
C ALA A 162 -8.32 -4.44 -31.80
N GLN A 163 -7.89 -5.67 -31.49
CA GLN A 163 -6.52 -5.93 -31.01
C GLN A 163 -5.45 -5.50 -32.02
N ALA A 164 -5.63 -5.83 -33.29
CA ALA A 164 -4.72 -5.42 -34.35
C ALA A 164 -4.65 -3.89 -34.44
N LEU A 165 -5.81 -3.23 -34.43
CA LEU A 165 -5.89 -1.76 -34.51
C LEU A 165 -5.27 -1.08 -33.28
N VAL A 166 -5.52 -1.57 -32.06
CA VAL A 166 -4.84 -1.09 -30.85
C VAL A 166 -3.32 -1.20 -31.01
N GLY A 167 -2.82 -2.33 -31.52
CA GLY A 167 -1.40 -2.54 -31.78
C GLY A 167 -0.81 -1.51 -32.76
N GLN A 168 -1.56 -1.13 -33.79
CA GLN A 168 -1.14 -0.15 -34.80
C GLN A 168 -1.25 1.31 -34.32
N ILE A 169 -2.22 1.63 -33.45
CA ILE A 169 -2.40 2.98 -32.89
C ILE A 169 -1.42 3.25 -31.73
N GLN A 170 -0.99 2.21 -31.00
CA GLN A 170 -0.14 2.36 -29.82
C GLN A 170 1.16 3.16 -30.05
N PRO A 171 1.88 3.05 -31.19
CA PRO A 171 3.04 3.89 -31.49
C PRO A 171 2.70 5.38 -31.58
N PHE A 172 1.56 5.75 -32.16
CA PHE A 172 1.11 7.15 -32.23
C PHE A 172 0.85 7.72 -30.84
N ILE A 173 0.16 6.96 -29.98
CA ILE A 173 -0.07 7.34 -28.58
C ILE A 173 1.24 7.49 -27.80
N LYS A 174 2.24 6.64 -28.06
CA LYS A 174 3.56 6.71 -27.41
C LYS A 174 4.41 7.90 -27.86
N ASN A 175 4.12 8.43 -29.05
CA ASN A 175 4.82 9.55 -29.66
C ASN A 175 4.03 10.86 -29.54
N ASP A 176 3.07 10.91 -28.61
CA ASP A 176 2.26 12.09 -28.33
C ASP A 176 1.49 12.62 -29.57
N ASP A 177 1.06 11.70 -30.46
CA ASP A 177 0.31 11.99 -31.70
C ASP A 177 -1.12 11.40 -31.68
N PRO A 178 -2.05 11.99 -30.89
CA PRO A 178 -3.43 11.52 -30.85
C PRO A 178 -4.20 11.77 -32.17
N ALA A 179 -3.77 12.72 -32.99
CA ALA A 179 -4.40 13.02 -34.28
C ALA A 179 -4.09 11.94 -35.33
N GLY A 180 -2.83 11.50 -35.42
CA GLY A 180 -2.44 10.36 -36.25
C GLY A 180 -3.09 9.06 -35.79
N ALA A 181 -3.21 8.85 -34.47
CA ALA A 181 -3.97 7.75 -33.89
C ALA A 181 -5.45 7.75 -34.33
N GLU A 182 -6.10 8.91 -34.31
CA GLU A 182 -7.49 9.05 -34.77
C GLU A 182 -7.63 8.84 -36.28
N ALA A 183 -6.70 9.37 -37.08
CA ALA A 183 -6.72 9.18 -38.54
C ALA A 183 -6.63 7.69 -38.91
N LEU A 184 -5.76 6.94 -38.23
CA LEU A 184 -5.67 5.49 -38.40
C LEU A 184 -6.95 4.78 -37.95
N LEU A 185 -7.49 5.13 -36.77
CA LEU A 185 -8.76 4.61 -36.28
C LEU A 185 -9.87 4.77 -37.33
N ALA A 186 -10.02 5.96 -37.92
CA ALA A 186 -11.08 6.25 -38.89
C ALA A 186 -11.07 5.33 -40.12
N THR A 187 -9.90 4.80 -40.50
CA THR A 187 -9.76 3.83 -41.60
C THR A 187 -10.00 2.38 -41.16
N GLY A 188 -9.94 2.10 -39.86
CA GLY A 188 -9.97 0.76 -39.27
C GLY A 188 -11.21 0.43 -38.44
N GLU A 189 -12.23 1.30 -38.36
CA GLU A 189 -13.43 1.05 -37.55
C GLU A 189 -14.35 -0.05 -38.10
N ALA A 190 -14.30 -0.31 -39.41
CA ALA A 190 -15.21 -1.23 -40.06
C ALA A 190 -15.03 -2.68 -39.56
N GLY A 191 -16.13 -3.30 -39.13
CA GLY A 191 -16.15 -4.69 -38.68
C GLY A 191 -15.77 -4.92 -37.22
N LEU A 192 -15.43 -3.87 -36.47
CA LEU A 192 -15.21 -3.96 -35.02
C LEU A 192 -16.52 -4.26 -34.30
N THR A 193 -16.43 -5.05 -33.24
CA THR A 193 -17.53 -5.24 -32.29
C THR A 193 -17.83 -3.93 -31.54
N PRO A 194 -19.04 -3.73 -31.00
CA PRO A 194 -19.35 -2.54 -30.22
C PRO A 194 -18.40 -2.31 -29.04
N GLU A 195 -17.97 -3.38 -28.37
CA GLU A 195 -17.02 -3.30 -27.25
C GLU A 195 -15.61 -2.95 -27.73
N GLY A 196 -15.13 -3.59 -28.82
CA GLY A 196 -13.85 -3.27 -29.45
C GLY A 196 -13.79 -1.82 -29.94
N LEU A 197 -14.85 -1.33 -30.57
CA LEU A 197 -14.95 0.06 -31.01
C LEU A 197 -14.91 1.06 -29.83
N THR A 198 -15.58 0.72 -28.72
CA THR A 198 -15.54 1.52 -27.48
C THR A 198 -14.13 1.58 -26.91
N GLU A 199 -13.41 0.44 -26.85
CA GLU A 199 -12.01 0.39 -26.42
C GLU A 199 -11.13 1.33 -27.26
N VAL A 200 -11.11 1.15 -28.59
CA VAL A 200 -10.16 1.87 -29.43
C VAL A 200 -10.44 3.38 -29.41
N ARG A 201 -11.72 3.78 -29.50
CA ARG A 201 -12.12 5.19 -29.39
C ARG A 201 -11.76 5.79 -28.04
N GLN A 202 -11.94 5.05 -26.94
CA GLN A 202 -11.57 5.52 -25.60
C GLN A 202 -10.06 5.70 -25.46
N ARG A 203 -9.23 4.80 -26.03
CA ARG A 203 -7.77 4.94 -26.01
C ARG A 203 -7.31 6.22 -26.73
N VAL A 204 -7.89 6.52 -27.88
CA VAL A 204 -7.63 7.78 -28.61
C VAL A 204 -8.13 9.00 -27.80
N ALA A 205 -9.31 8.90 -27.18
CA ALA A 205 -9.82 9.96 -26.30
C ALA A 205 -8.88 10.24 -25.11
N TRP A 206 -8.33 9.19 -24.50
CA TRP A 206 -7.36 9.31 -23.42
C TRP A 206 -6.05 9.93 -23.90
N ALA A 207 -5.58 9.59 -25.10
CA ALA A 207 -4.39 10.20 -25.69
C ALA A 207 -4.57 11.72 -25.86
N TYR A 208 -5.70 12.17 -26.41
CA TYR A 208 -6.01 13.60 -26.47
C TYR A 208 -6.06 14.27 -25.08
N TYR A 209 -6.61 13.58 -24.07
CA TYR A 209 -6.67 14.13 -22.70
C TYR A 209 -5.27 14.31 -22.09
N ILE A 210 -4.36 13.37 -22.29
CA ILE A 210 -2.98 13.47 -21.80
C ILE A 210 -2.23 14.60 -22.49
N GLU A 211 -2.45 14.79 -23.79
CA GLU A 211 -1.92 15.92 -24.57
C GLU A 211 -2.66 17.25 -24.29
N SER A 212 -3.53 17.28 -23.27
CA SER A 212 -4.25 18.47 -22.83
C SER A 212 -5.16 19.10 -23.92
N ASP A 213 -5.60 18.31 -24.89
CA ASP A 213 -6.65 18.64 -25.86
C ASP A 213 -8.00 18.12 -25.36
N ASP A 214 -8.53 18.82 -24.36
CA ASP A 214 -9.76 18.43 -23.68
C ASP A 214 -10.99 18.43 -24.62
N ALA A 215 -10.96 19.24 -25.70
CA ALA A 215 -12.06 19.31 -26.65
C ALA A 215 -12.14 18.03 -27.50
N ASN A 216 -11.02 17.59 -28.08
CA ASN A 216 -10.98 16.33 -28.82
C ASN A 216 -11.12 15.11 -27.90
N ALA A 217 -10.58 15.18 -26.68
CA ALA A 217 -10.80 14.13 -25.67
C ALA A 217 -12.29 13.90 -25.40
N ARG A 218 -13.07 14.97 -25.16
CA ARG A 218 -14.52 14.87 -24.97
C ARG A 218 -15.24 14.36 -26.21
N ARG A 219 -14.87 14.84 -27.40
CA ARG A 219 -15.46 14.39 -28.67
C ARG A 219 -15.26 12.89 -28.87
N MET A 220 -14.03 12.40 -28.70
CA MET A 220 -13.71 10.99 -28.88
C MET A 220 -14.29 10.11 -27.78
N ALA A 221 -14.35 10.59 -26.54
CA ALA A 221 -15.00 9.86 -25.45
C ALA A 221 -16.53 9.75 -25.69
N ALA A 222 -17.17 10.80 -26.20
CA ALA A 222 -18.58 10.74 -26.60
C ALA A 222 -18.81 9.72 -27.72
N LYS A 223 -17.93 9.69 -28.74
CA LYS A 223 -17.98 8.65 -29.79
C LYS A 223 -17.82 7.24 -29.23
N ALA A 224 -16.97 7.04 -28.23
CA ALA A 224 -16.81 5.74 -27.58
C ALA A 224 -18.11 5.26 -26.91
N LEU A 225 -18.96 6.18 -26.45
CA LEU A 225 -20.21 5.88 -25.76
C LEU A 225 -21.42 5.66 -26.69
N GLU A 226 -21.32 5.98 -27.98
CA GLU A 226 -22.41 5.84 -28.97
C GLU A 226 -22.90 4.39 -29.11
N GLY A 227 -21.98 3.42 -29.02
CA GLY A 227 -22.27 2.00 -29.21
C GLY A 227 -23.04 1.35 -28.05
N ARG A 228 -23.16 2.04 -26.90
CA ARG A 228 -23.86 1.58 -25.69
C ARG A 228 -23.51 0.14 -25.25
N SER A 229 -22.28 -0.31 -25.52
CA SER A 229 -21.82 -1.67 -25.19
C SER A 229 -21.72 -1.93 -23.69
N GLY A 230 -21.70 -0.87 -22.86
CA GLY A 230 -21.43 -0.96 -21.43
C GLY A 230 -19.99 -1.42 -21.15
N GLY A 231 -19.77 -2.02 -19.98
CA GLY A 231 -18.48 -2.58 -19.58
C GLY A 231 -17.44 -1.54 -19.15
N ASP A 232 -16.25 -2.03 -18.80
CA ASP A 232 -15.19 -1.21 -18.21
C ASP A 232 -14.62 -0.15 -19.18
N TRP A 233 -14.62 -0.41 -20.49
CA TRP A 233 -14.20 0.60 -21.48
C TRP A 233 -15.17 1.78 -21.55
N ALA A 234 -16.48 1.54 -21.43
CA ALA A 234 -17.47 2.63 -21.33
C ALA A 234 -17.27 3.44 -20.04
N VAL A 235 -16.94 2.78 -18.92
CA VAL A 235 -16.57 3.44 -17.66
C VAL A 235 -15.36 4.36 -17.86
N GLN A 236 -14.33 3.90 -18.58
CA GLN A 236 -13.17 4.74 -18.89
C GLN A 236 -13.51 5.90 -19.82
N ALA A 237 -14.45 5.75 -20.76
CA ALA A 237 -14.91 6.85 -21.60
C ALA A 237 -15.67 7.92 -20.80
N TYR A 238 -16.52 7.51 -19.85
CA TYR A 238 -17.13 8.46 -18.90
C TYR A 238 -16.10 9.14 -18.02
N TRP A 239 -15.07 8.42 -17.57
CA TRP A 239 -13.96 8.97 -16.80
C TRP A 239 -13.21 10.06 -17.57
N THR A 240 -12.81 9.79 -18.83
CA THR A 240 -12.19 10.78 -19.72
C THR A 240 -13.10 11.99 -19.93
N THR A 241 -14.40 11.77 -20.15
CA THR A 241 -15.39 12.86 -20.31
C THR A 241 -15.44 13.76 -19.08
N GLY A 242 -15.50 13.15 -17.89
CA GLY A 242 -15.57 13.87 -16.62
C GLY A 242 -14.33 14.71 -16.36
N LEU A 243 -13.14 14.14 -16.54
CA LEU A 243 -11.87 14.84 -16.32
C LEU A 243 -11.66 16.00 -17.31
N ALA A 244 -11.91 15.76 -18.60
CA ALA A 244 -11.78 16.80 -19.62
C ALA A 244 -12.80 17.94 -19.42
N ALA A 245 -14.05 17.61 -19.07
CA ALA A 245 -15.06 18.62 -18.72
C ALA A 245 -14.67 19.41 -17.45
N TRP A 246 -14.11 18.74 -16.45
CA TRP A 246 -13.62 19.39 -15.22
C TRP A 246 -12.49 20.39 -15.51
N ARG A 247 -11.50 20.02 -16.35
CA ARG A 247 -10.43 20.94 -16.78
C ARG A 247 -10.96 22.17 -17.53
N GLN A 248 -12.05 22.01 -18.27
CA GLN A 248 -12.74 23.08 -18.99
C GLN A 248 -13.68 23.91 -18.09
N ASN A 249 -13.74 23.63 -16.79
CA ASN A 249 -14.69 24.25 -15.84
C ASN A 249 -16.17 24.01 -16.20
N ASP A 250 -16.47 22.94 -16.93
CA ASP A 250 -17.84 22.52 -17.28
C ASP A 250 -18.35 21.50 -16.26
N CYS A 251 -18.71 22.00 -15.07
CA CYS A 251 -19.21 21.14 -13.99
C CYS A 251 -20.49 20.39 -14.39
N ARG A 252 -21.32 20.96 -15.27
CA ARG A 252 -22.61 20.39 -15.71
C ARG A 252 -22.42 19.14 -16.56
N ALA A 253 -21.35 19.07 -17.34
CA ALA A 253 -20.98 17.83 -18.03
C ALA A 253 -20.14 16.89 -17.15
N ALA A 254 -19.26 17.44 -16.30
CA ALA A 254 -18.38 16.63 -15.45
C ALA A 254 -19.17 15.79 -14.43
N ALA A 255 -20.12 16.40 -13.72
CA ALA A 255 -20.87 15.76 -12.64
C ALA A 255 -21.61 14.48 -13.07
N PRO A 256 -22.45 14.47 -14.13
CA PRO A 256 -23.12 13.26 -14.60
C PRO A 256 -22.15 12.24 -15.22
N ALA A 257 -21.07 12.67 -15.87
CA ALA A 257 -20.06 11.74 -16.39
C ALA A 257 -19.41 10.93 -15.26
N PHE A 258 -18.97 11.60 -14.19
CA PHE A 258 -18.45 10.93 -13.00
C PHE A 258 -19.51 10.10 -12.26
N ALA A 259 -20.77 10.53 -12.24
CA ALA A 259 -21.85 9.73 -11.67
C ALA A 259 -22.06 8.41 -12.43
N ASN A 260 -21.94 8.42 -13.75
CA ASN A 260 -21.98 7.19 -14.56
C ASN A 260 -20.80 6.27 -14.25
N VAL A 261 -19.60 6.81 -14.01
CA VAL A 261 -18.46 6.01 -13.51
C VAL A 261 -18.82 5.34 -12.18
N ALA A 262 -19.38 6.09 -11.24
CA ALA A 262 -19.79 5.56 -9.93
C ALA A 262 -20.84 4.44 -10.03
N ALA A 263 -21.79 4.59 -10.95
CA ALA A 263 -22.90 3.65 -11.14
C ALA A 263 -22.48 2.37 -11.89
N LEU A 264 -21.58 2.48 -12.86
CA LEU A 264 -21.28 1.41 -13.81
C LEU A 264 -19.99 0.63 -13.49
N ALA A 265 -19.07 1.20 -12.72
CA ALA A 265 -17.78 0.55 -12.45
C ALA A 265 -17.90 -0.78 -11.68
N GLY A 266 -17.24 -1.83 -12.19
CA GLY A 266 -17.21 -3.15 -11.56
C GLY A 266 -16.34 -3.22 -10.30
N ASN A 267 -15.29 -2.42 -10.22
CA ASN A 267 -14.37 -2.38 -9.06
C ASN A 267 -14.68 -1.21 -8.11
N SER A 268 -14.36 -1.40 -6.83
CA SER A 268 -14.64 -0.42 -5.76
C SER A 268 -13.83 0.88 -5.87
N ASP A 269 -12.61 0.82 -6.42
CA ASP A 269 -11.74 1.98 -6.60
C ASP A 269 -12.32 2.99 -7.61
N MET A 270 -12.70 2.52 -8.81
CA MET A 270 -13.36 3.37 -9.82
C MET A 270 -14.74 3.86 -9.34
N ARG A 271 -15.51 3.03 -8.62
CA ARG A 271 -16.79 3.49 -8.04
C ARG A 271 -16.59 4.63 -7.05
N ALA A 272 -15.62 4.51 -6.14
CA ALA A 272 -15.30 5.55 -5.18
C ALA A 272 -14.77 6.81 -5.86
N ALA A 273 -13.91 6.66 -6.88
CA ALA A 273 -13.40 7.77 -7.67
C ALA A 273 -14.52 8.54 -8.38
N GLY A 274 -15.38 7.84 -9.13
CA GLY A 274 -16.51 8.44 -9.82
C GLY A 274 -17.46 9.16 -8.85
N ALA A 275 -17.77 8.54 -7.70
CA ALA A 275 -18.66 9.14 -6.73
C ALA A 275 -18.05 10.39 -6.10
N TYR A 276 -16.78 10.36 -5.70
CA TYR A 276 -16.09 11.50 -5.10
C TYR A 276 -15.94 12.67 -6.09
N TRP A 277 -15.52 12.41 -7.32
CA TRP A 277 -15.39 13.45 -8.36
C TRP A 277 -16.74 14.02 -8.78
N SER A 278 -17.78 13.18 -8.85
CA SER A 278 -19.16 13.64 -9.10
C SER A 278 -19.65 14.56 -7.97
N ALA A 279 -19.38 14.20 -6.70
CA ALA A 279 -19.71 15.05 -5.55
C ALA A 279 -19.00 16.41 -5.62
N ARG A 280 -17.71 16.42 -5.97
CA ARG A 280 -16.95 17.66 -6.19
C ARG A 280 -17.55 18.51 -7.30
N ALA A 281 -17.93 17.90 -8.42
CA ALA A 281 -18.51 18.59 -9.56
C ALA A 281 -19.90 19.18 -9.25
N TYR A 282 -20.78 18.45 -8.57
CA TYR A 282 -22.07 18.98 -8.13
C TYR A 282 -21.93 20.11 -7.11
N MET A 283 -20.96 20.04 -6.20
CA MET A 283 -20.67 21.14 -5.28
C MET A 283 -20.30 22.42 -6.04
N VAL A 284 -19.43 22.32 -7.06
CA VAL A 284 -19.06 23.46 -7.91
C VAL A 284 -20.25 23.98 -8.73
N CYS A 285 -21.13 23.09 -9.16
CA CYS A 285 -22.37 23.46 -9.87
C CYS A 285 -23.44 24.10 -8.99
N GLY A 286 -23.26 24.15 -7.66
CA GLY A 286 -24.28 24.66 -6.74
C GLY A 286 -25.46 23.71 -6.54
N GLU A 287 -25.24 22.39 -6.67
CA GLU A 287 -26.22 21.32 -6.43
C GLU A 287 -25.85 20.49 -5.18
N PRO A 288 -25.78 21.10 -3.98
CA PRO A 288 -25.32 20.43 -2.75
C PRO A 288 -26.19 19.24 -2.34
N GLU A 289 -27.47 19.20 -2.74
CA GLU A 289 -28.40 18.12 -2.44
C GLU A 289 -27.98 16.77 -3.04
N ARG A 290 -27.12 16.78 -4.07
CA ARG A 290 -26.58 15.56 -4.70
C ARG A 290 -25.29 15.07 -4.05
N VAL A 291 -24.61 15.92 -3.27
CA VAL A 291 -23.24 15.69 -2.80
C VAL A 291 -23.16 14.60 -1.73
N GLU A 292 -24.00 14.66 -0.69
CA GLU A 292 -23.87 13.80 0.48
C GLU A 292 -24.00 12.31 0.14
N ASN A 293 -24.97 11.94 -0.70
CA ASN A 293 -25.17 10.54 -1.12
C ASN A 293 -24.01 10.00 -1.96
N LEU A 294 -23.39 10.84 -2.78
CA LEU A 294 -22.22 10.47 -3.57
C LEU A 294 -20.99 10.28 -2.66
N LEU A 295 -20.76 11.18 -1.70
CA LEU A 295 -19.71 10.99 -0.70
C LEU A 295 -19.94 9.73 0.13
N LYS A 296 -21.17 9.44 0.57
CA LYS A 296 -21.51 8.19 1.26
C LYS A 296 -21.23 6.96 0.38
N THR A 297 -21.48 7.06 -0.92
CA THR A 297 -21.17 5.99 -1.88
C THR A 297 -19.67 5.73 -1.97
N ALA A 298 -18.85 6.78 -2.06
CA ALA A 298 -17.39 6.65 -2.03
C ALA A 298 -16.87 6.10 -0.68
N ALA A 299 -17.40 6.62 0.43
CA ALA A 299 -16.98 6.30 1.79
C ALA A 299 -17.20 4.83 2.21
N ARG A 300 -18.04 4.08 1.48
CA ARG A 300 -18.19 2.62 1.64
C ARG A 300 -16.90 1.86 1.37
N SER A 301 -15.98 2.43 0.59
CA SER A 301 -14.70 1.80 0.29
C SER A 301 -13.63 2.33 1.25
N GLU A 302 -13.56 1.71 2.43
CA GLU A 302 -12.73 2.15 3.57
C GLU A 302 -11.22 2.12 3.31
N GLU A 303 -10.80 1.43 2.24
CA GLU A 303 -9.40 1.24 1.87
C GLU A 303 -9.08 1.78 0.46
N SER A 304 -9.99 2.51 -0.19
CA SER A 304 -9.68 3.19 -1.46
C SER A 304 -9.23 4.62 -1.20
N PHE A 305 -8.39 5.16 -2.08
CA PHE A 305 -7.92 6.54 -2.00
C PHE A 305 -9.07 7.55 -1.94
N TYR A 306 -10.06 7.42 -2.83
CA TYR A 306 -11.23 8.30 -2.84
C TYR A 306 -12.26 8.01 -1.76
N GLY A 307 -12.34 6.77 -1.27
CA GLY A 307 -13.19 6.44 -0.13
C GLY A 307 -12.66 7.05 1.17
N LEU A 308 -11.34 7.06 1.38
CA LEU A 308 -10.71 7.77 2.49
C LEU A 308 -10.95 9.28 2.41
N LEU A 309 -10.78 9.89 1.23
CA LEU A 309 -11.11 11.31 1.01
C LEU A 309 -12.57 11.61 1.33
N ALA A 310 -13.49 10.74 0.89
CA ALA A 310 -14.91 10.92 1.16
C ALA A 310 -15.26 10.80 2.66
N ARG A 311 -14.64 9.85 3.38
CA ARG A 311 -14.82 9.71 4.82
C ARG A 311 -14.32 10.94 5.58
N GLU A 312 -13.15 11.44 5.20
CA GLU A 312 -12.60 12.69 5.73
C GLU A 312 -13.54 13.87 5.46
N THR A 313 -14.02 14.03 4.22
CA THR A 313 -14.97 15.09 3.86
C THR A 313 -16.28 15.00 4.64
N LEU A 314 -16.77 13.79 4.93
CA LEU A 314 -17.98 13.56 5.73
C LEU A 314 -17.74 13.62 7.26
N ALA A 315 -16.49 13.81 7.71
CA ALA A 315 -16.09 13.66 9.10
C ALA A 315 -16.52 12.31 9.73
N VAL A 316 -16.57 11.25 8.92
CA VAL A 316 -16.85 9.88 9.38
C VAL A 316 -15.57 9.33 10.02
N PRO A 317 -15.65 8.70 11.21
CA PRO A 317 -14.48 8.12 11.86
C PRO A 317 -13.71 7.18 10.93
N LEU A 318 -12.39 7.39 10.79
CA LEU A 318 -11.52 6.59 9.92
C LEU A 318 -11.17 5.22 10.53
N GLY A 319 -11.66 4.91 11.74
CA GLY A 319 -11.45 3.62 12.40
C GLY A 319 -10.05 3.42 13.03
N GLY A 320 -9.22 4.48 13.05
CA GLY A 320 -7.87 4.51 13.62
C GLY A 320 -7.77 4.93 15.10
N ALA A 321 -6.57 4.83 15.70
CA ALA A 321 -6.35 4.60 17.14
C ALA A 321 -6.95 5.63 18.13
N PRO A 322 -7.29 5.16 19.35
CA PRO A 322 -6.40 5.42 20.51
C PRO A 322 -5.53 4.22 20.95
N SER A 323 -5.97 2.99 20.70
CA SER A 323 -5.21 1.77 21.01
C SER A 323 -5.51 0.71 19.95
N ALA A 324 -4.79 0.75 18.83
CA ALA A 324 -4.82 -0.35 17.86
C ALA A 324 -4.61 -1.66 18.63
N PRO A 325 -5.47 -2.68 18.45
CA PRO A 325 -5.40 -3.85 19.30
C PRO A 325 -4.10 -4.61 19.03
N ARG A 326 -3.16 -4.42 19.95
CA ARG A 326 -1.91 -5.15 20.05
C ARG A 326 -2.23 -6.59 20.46
N PHE A 327 -1.38 -7.52 20.08
CA PHE A 327 -1.43 -8.86 20.66
C PHE A 327 -1.36 -8.76 22.19
N GLY A 328 -2.44 -9.14 22.87
CA GLY A 328 -2.60 -8.95 24.31
C GLY A 328 -2.98 -10.24 25.02
N ALA A 329 -3.44 -10.11 26.26
CA ALA A 329 -3.83 -11.24 27.09
C ALA A 329 -4.97 -12.07 26.47
N ALA A 330 -5.94 -11.44 25.82
CA ALA A 330 -7.08 -12.12 25.20
C ALA A 330 -6.64 -12.99 24.01
N GLU A 331 -5.82 -12.46 23.11
CA GLU A 331 -5.23 -13.22 22.01
C GLU A 331 -4.31 -14.32 22.53
N TRP A 332 -3.51 -14.03 23.57
CA TRP A 332 -2.66 -15.05 24.19
C TRP A 332 -3.47 -16.20 24.76
N GLN A 333 -4.59 -15.97 25.45
CA GLN A 333 -5.43 -17.06 25.95
C GLN A 333 -5.94 -17.98 24.83
N GLN A 334 -6.17 -17.46 23.63
CA GLN A 334 -6.62 -18.26 22.49
C GLN A 334 -5.49 -19.10 21.86
N LEU A 335 -4.24 -18.65 21.99
CA LEU A 335 -3.09 -19.23 21.28
C LEU A 335 -2.11 -19.99 22.18
N LYS A 336 -2.10 -19.73 23.49
CA LYS A 336 -1.09 -20.21 24.44
C LYS A 336 -0.87 -21.72 24.40
N ASP A 337 -1.92 -22.48 24.11
CA ASP A 337 -1.92 -23.95 24.11
C ASP A 337 -1.43 -24.54 22.78
N SER A 338 -1.24 -23.70 21.74
CA SER A 338 -0.78 -24.15 20.42
C SER A 338 0.74 -24.28 20.39
N PRO A 339 1.31 -25.49 20.23
CA PRO A 339 2.77 -25.68 20.21
C PRO A 339 3.45 -24.94 19.04
N ASN A 340 2.81 -24.89 17.87
CA ASN A 340 3.25 -24.10 16.72
C ASN A 340 3.43 -22.62 17.06
N VAL A 341 2.52 -22.03 17.86
CA VAL A 341 2.63 -20.62 18.25
C VAL A 341 3.85 -20.41 19.14
N ARG A 342 4.05 -21.27 20.15
CA ARG A 342 5.22 -21.21 21.04
C ARG A 342 6.53 -21.38 20.26
N ALA A 343 6.58 -22.34 19.34
CA ALA A 343 7.73 -22.55 18.47
C ALA A 343 7.99 -21.36 17.54
N ALA A 344 6.95 -20.76 16.95
CA ALA A 344 7.10 -19.57 16.10
C ALA A 344 7.61 -18.34 16.86
N ILE A 345 7.18 -18.15 18.12
CA ILE A 345 7.72 -17.11 19.00
C ILE A 345 9.22 -17.34 19.23
N ALA A 346 9.62 -18.56 19.57
CA ALA A 346 11.01 -18.93 19.77
C ALA A 346 11.87 -18.72 18.52
N LEU A 347 11.38 -19.15 17.35
CA LEU A 347 12.04 -18.96 16.06
C LEU A 347 12.21 -17.49 15.69
N SER A 348 11.16 -16.69 15.88
CA SER A 348 11.26 -15.24 15.65
C SER A 348 12.31 -14.60 16.57
N ALA A 349 12.35 -15.00 17.85
CA ALA A 349 13.30 -14.47 18.83
C ALA A 349 14.78 -14.76 18.48
N ILE A 350 15.08 -15.84 17.76
CA ILE A 350 16.43 -16.19 17.28
C ILE A 350 16.71 -15.72 15.84
N GLY A 351 15.78 -14.98 15.21
CA GLY A 351 15.94 -14.45 13.85
C GLY A 351 15.54 -15.39 12.72
N GLU A 352 15.00 -16.58 13.02
CA GLU A 352 14.51 -17.57 12.04
C GLU A 352 13.09 -17.23 11.56
N THR A 353 12.91 -16.00 11.07
CA THR A 353 11.59 -15.42 10.75
C THR A 353 10.87 -16.14 9.61
N ALA A 354 11.61 -16.66 8.63
CA ALA A 354 11.04 -17.43 7.51
C ALA A 354 10.45 -18.76 7.99
N ARG A 355 11.06 -19.37 9.02
CA ARG A 355 10.54 -20.60 9.63
C ARG A 355 9.32 -20.31 10.51
N ALA A 356 9.39 -19.23 11.30
CA ALA A 356 8.24 -18.76 12.08
C ALA A 356 7.02 -18.47 11.18
N ASP A 357 7.23 -17.85 10.03
CA ASP A 357 6.20 -17.60 9.01
C ASP A 357 5.50 -18.90 8.56
N GLN A 358 6.28 -19.91 8.14
CA GLN A 358 5.75 -21.18 7.66
C GLN A 358 4.88 -21.87 8.72
N ILE A 359 5.36 -21.89 9.97
CA ILE A 359 4.66 -22.51 11.09
C ILE A 359 3.37 -21.77 11.42
N LEU A 360 3.36 -20.44 11.45
CA LEU A 360 2.14 -19.67 11.75
C LEU A 360 1.11 -19.80 10.63
N ARG A 361 1.52 -19.80 9.36
CA ARG A 361 0.61 -20.04 8.23
C ARG A 361 0.01 -21.44 8.29
N TYR A 362 0.77 -22.44 8.72
CA TYR A 362 0.24 -23.78 8.93
C TYR A 362 -0.70 -23.85 10.13
N GLN A 363 -0.36 -23.20 11.25
CA GLN A 363 -1.23 -23.10 12.41
C GLN A 363 -2.59 -22.49 12.05
N ALA A 364 -2.61 -21.46 11.20
CA ALA A 364 -3.85 -20.88 10.70
C ALA A 364 -4.72 -21.86 9.90
N LYS A 365 -4.15 -22.94 9.36
CA LYS A 365 -4.90 -23.98 8.64
C LYS A 365 -5.44 -25.08 9.56
N ILE A 366 -4.85 -25.30 10.73
CA ILE A 366 -5.26 -26.38 11.65
C ILE A 366 -5.97 -25.87 12.91
N GLY A 367 -5.82 -24.59 13.25
CA GLY A 367 -6.36 -23.96 14.46
C GLY A 367 -7.83 -23.51 14.39
N GLY A 368 -8.51 -23.77 13.26
CA GLY A 368 -9.90 -23.36 13.04
C GLY A 368 -10.10 -21.84 12.90
N THR A 369 -11.36 -21.40 12.97
CA THR A 369 -11.74 -19.98 12.81
C THR A 369 -11.51 -19.14 14.06
N GLY A 370 -11.44 -19.76 15.24
CA GLY A 370 -11.30 -19.08 16.53
C GLY A 370 -9.93 -18.43 16.74
N GLN A 371 -8.86 -19.00 16.18
CA GLN A 371 -7.49 -18.50 16.34
C GLN A 371 -7.09 -17.45 15.29
N TYR A 372 -7.86 -17.31 14.20
CA TYR A 372 -7.44 -16.58 13.00
C TYR A 372 -7.09 -15.11 13.27
N ASP A 373 -7.95 -14.39 13.99
CA ASP A 373 -7.74 -12.96 14.29
C ASP A 373 -6.55 -12.75 15.26
N ALA A 374 -6.38 -13.66 16.22
CA ALA A 374 -5.25 -13.67 17.14
C ALA A 374 -3.92 -13.96 16.43
N LEU A 375 -3.90 -14.85 15.43
CA LEU A 375 -2.71 -15.16 14.63
C LEU A 375 -2.26 -13.97 13.77
N ILE A 376 -3.19 -13.19 13.21
CA ILE A 376 -2.85 -11.94 12.50
C ILE A 376 -2.15 -10.96 13.45
N ARG A 377 -2.70 -10.77 14.65
CA ARG A 377 -2.14 -9.87 15.67
C ARG A 377 -0.78 -10.35 16.18
N LEU A 378 -0.63 -11.67 16.36
CA LEU A 378 0.64 -12.29 16.73
C LEU A 378 1.71 -12.05 15.67
N ALA A 379 1.38 -12.24 14.38
CA ALA A 379 2.32 -12.00 13.29
C ALA A 379 2.83 -10.55 13.28
N GLY A 380 1.95 -9.57 13.52
CA GLY A 380 2.35 -8.17 13.69
C GLY A 380 3.25 -7.97 14.91
N ALA A 381 2.90 -8.53 16.07
CA ALA A 381 3.69 -8.41 17.30
C ALA A 381 5.08 -9.08 17.21
N LEU A 382 5.22 -10.12 16.37
CA LEU A 382 6.49 -10.78 16.09
C LEU A 382 7.31 -10.11 14.98
N SER A 383 6.85 -8.97 14.45
CA SER A 383 7.46 -8.30 13.30
C SER A 383 7.62 -9.23 12.08
N LEU A 384 6.58 -10.01 11.80
CA LEU A 384 6.47 -10.92 10.64
C LEU A 384 5.48 -10.35 9.61
N PRO A 385 5.85 -9.28 8.88
CA PRO A 385 4.92 -8.55 8.01
C PRO A 385 4.41 -9.43 6.85
N GLU A 386 5.25 -10.30 6.31
CA GLU A 386 4.86 -11.24 5.25
C GLU A 386 3.79 -12.24 5.73
N THR A 387 3.92 -12.74 6.97
CA THR A 387 2.93 -13.61 7.60
C THR A 387 1.62 -12.86 7.84
N GLN A 388 1.71 -11.64 8.38
CA GLN A 388 0.55 -10.81 8.65
C GLN A 388 -0.22 -10.51 7.35
N LEU A 389 0.48 -10.09 6.29
CA LEU A 389 -0.12 -9.83 4.98
C LEU A 389 -0.75 -11.10 4.39
N TRP A 390 -0.05 -12.23 4.45
CA TRP A 390 -0.61 -13.49 3.96
C TRP A 390 -1.91 -13.83 4.68
N LEU A 391 -1.95 -13.71 6.02
CA LEU A 391 -3.15 -13.96 6.80
C LEU A 391 -4.25 -12.94 6.51
N ALA A 392 -3.92 -11.66 6.33
CA ALA A 392 -4.91 -10.64 5.98
C ALA A 392 -5.61 -10.93 4.64
N HIS A 393 -4.90 -11.57 3.72
CA HIS A 393 -5.42 -11.93 2.39
C HIS A 393 -5.97 -13.35 2.29
N ASN A 394 -5.61 -14.24 3.21
CA ASN A 394 -5.97 -15.65 3.18
C ASN A 394 -6.52 -16.05 4.55
N GLY A 395 -7.79 -16.40 4.61
CA GLY A 395 -8.43 -16.80 5.85
C GLY A 395 -9.47 -17.90 5.68
N PRO A 396 -10.03 -18.39 6.80
CA PRO A 396 -11.14 -19.33 6.78
C PRO A 396 -12.37 -18.72 6.08
N VAL A 397 -13.21 -19.57 5.50
CA VAL A 397 -14.46 -19.15 4.87
C VAL A 397 -15.31 -18.35 5.88
N GLY A 398 -15.83 -17.19 5.44
CA GLY A 398 -16.68 -16.32 6.26
C GLY A 398 -15.93 -15.33 7.16
N LYS A 399 -14.60 -15.39 7.24
CA LYS A 399 -13.80 -14.35 7.92
C LYS A 399 -13.52 -13.17 6.99
N GLN A 400 -13.47 -11.98 7.57
CA GLN A 400 -12.99 -10.76 6.92
C GLN A 400 -12.18 -9.97 7.96
N PRO A 401 -10.85 -9.88 7.83
CA PRO A 401 -10.05 -9.09 8.75
C PRO A 401 -10.33 -7.60 8.56
N GLY A 402 -10.21 -6.82 9.64
CA GLY A 402 -10.31 -5.36 9.55
C GLY A 402 -9.22 -4.77 8.66
N SER A 403 -9.49 -3.60 8.09
CA SER A 403 -8.63 -2.96 7.07
C SER A 403 -7.15 -2.87 7.47
N PHE A 404 -6.86 -2.47 8.71
CA PHE A 404 -5.48 -2.34 9.21
C PHE A 404 -4.68 -3.66 9.28
N ALA A 405 -5.32 -4.83 9.15
CA ALA A 405 -4.60 -6.10 9.06
C ALA A 405 -3.64 -6.15 7.86
N ARG A 406 -3.93 -5.41 6.79
CA ARG A 406 -3.11 -5.32 5.56
C ARG A 406 -1.98 -4.28 5.64
N PHE A 407 -1.78 -3.66 6.81
CA PHE A 407 -0.82 -2.58 7.03
C PHE A 407 0.12 -2.97 8.19
N PRO A 408 1.07 -3.90 7.95
CA PRO A 408 2.02 -4.31 8.99
C PRO A 408 3.03 -3.21 9.28
N ALA A 409 3.38 -3.03 10.56
CA ALA A 409 4.39 -2.09 11.02
C ALA A 409 5.45 -2.85 11.83
N PRO A 410 6.38 -3.58 11.18
CA PRO A 410 7.41 -4.35 11.88
C PRO A 410 8.34 -3.41 12.68
N ASP A 411 8.95 -3.90 13.75
CA ASP A 411 9.92 -3.14 14.56
C ASP A 411 11.31 -3.10 13.89
N TRP A 412 11.32 -2.69 12.62
CA TRP A 412 12.54 -2.42 11.87
C TRP A 412 12.88 -0.93 11.99
N ARG A 413 14.17 -0.62 12.00
CA ARG A 413 14.65 0.76 12.05
C ARG A 413 15.74 0.97 11.01
N PRO A 414 15.75 2.13 10.32
CA PRO A 414 16.87 2.49 9.46
C PRO A 414 18.18 2.54 10.25
N ASP A 415 19.31 2.20 9.62
CA ASP A 415 20.63 2.18 10.27
C ASP A 415 20.98 3.54 10.91
N GLY A 416 20.62 4.65 10.25
CA GLY A 416 20.82 6.02 10.75
C GLY A 416 19.65 6.59 11.55
N GLY A 417 18.64 5.78 11.89
CA GLY A 417 17.40 6.23 12.51
C GLY A 417 16.41 6.88 11.54
N TRP A 418 15.25 7.29 12.07
CA TRP A 418 14.18 7.89 11.29
C TRP A 418 14.47 9.35 10.94
N ARG A 419 14.38 9.69 9.66
CA ARG A 419 14.42 11.06 9.12
C ARG A 419 13.18 11.39 8.27
N VAL A 420 12.53 10.36 7.75
CA VAL A 420 11.22 10.41 7.11
C VAL A 420 10.19 9.78 8.04
N ASP A 421 8.94 10.24 8.00
CA ASP A 421 7.83 9.65 8.73
C ASP A 421 7.79 8.12 8.51
N PRO A 422 7.87 7.28 9.57
CA PRO A 422 7.85 5.83 9.43
C PRO A 422 6.64 5.31 8.64
N ALA A 423 5.49 5.98 8.76
CA ALA A 423 4.28 5.61 8.01
C ALA A 423 4.49 5.71 6.49
N LEU A 424 5.29 6.67 6.02
CA LEU A 424 5.60 6.81 4.59
C LEU A 424 6.57 5.72 4.13
N ILE A 425 7.56 5.37 4.96
CA ILE A 425 8.50 4.28 4.67
C ILE A 425 7.79 2.92 4.59
N TYR A 426 6.87 2.64 5.52
CA TYR A 426 6.05 1.43 5.45
C TYR A 426 5.08 1.46 4.26
N ALA A 427 4.57 2.64 3.86
CA ALA A 427 3.74 2.78 2.67
C ALA A 427 4.47 2.40 1.38
N HIS A 428 5.72 2.82 1.24
CA HIS A 428 6.60 2.39 0.16
C HIS A 428 6.94 0.90 0.27
N ALA A 429 7.40 0.40 1.41
CA ALA A 429 7.77 -1.01 1.56
C ALA A 429 6.59 -1.97 1.26
N LEU A 430 5.37 -1.58 1.62
CA LEU A 430 4.16 -2.33 1.27
C LEU A 430 3.94 -2.38 -0.25
N GLN A 431 4.08 -1.25 -0.94
CA GLN A 431 3.84 -1.17 -2.38
C GLN A 431 4.97 -1.78 -3.22
N GLU A 432 6.22 -1.58 -2.80
CA GLU A 432 7.41 -1.95 -3.57
C GLU A 432 7.72 -3.44 -3.50
N SER A 433 7.66 -4.06 -2.32
CA SER A 433 8.02 -5.47 -2.16
C SER A 433 6.98 -6.33 -1.43
N GLY A 434 5.95 -5.70 -0.84
CA GLY A 434 5.07 -6.38 0.12
C GLY A 434 5.83 -6.84 1.35
N PHE A 435 6.81 -6.04 1.80
CA PHE A 435 7.77 -6.35 2.88
C PHE A 435 8.72 -7.53 2.65
N ARG A 436 8.75 -8.10 1.45
CA ARG A 436 9.73 -9.13 1.10
C ARG A 436 11.13 -8.51 0.96
N ARG A 437 12.11 -9.11 1.63
CA ARG A 437 13.46 -8.55 1.78
C ARG A 437 14.40 -8.92 0.64
N ASP A 438 14.11 -9.99 -0.07
CA ASP A 438 14.94 -10.65 -1.08
C ASP A 438 14.46 -10.43 -2.53
N VAL A 439 13.54 -9.48 -2.73
CA VAL A 439 13.00 -9.17 -4.07
C VAL A 439 14.00 -8.38 -4.89
N VAL A 440 14.18 -8.82 -6.14
CA VAL A 440 14.91 -8.10 -7.19
C VAL A 440 13.97 -7.85 -8.36
N SER A 441 13.78 -6.59 -8.77
CA SER A 441 12.98 -6.27 -9.95
C SER A 441 13.71 -6.60 -11.26
N SER A 442 13.00 -6.58 -12.39
CA SER A 442 13.60 -6.70 -13.73
C SER A 442 14.63 -5.61 -14.03
N ALA A 443 14.47 -4.41 -13.45
CA ALA A 443 15.41 -3.30 -13.55
C ALA A 443 16.59 -3.41 -12.55
N GLY A 444 16.61 -4.44 -11.70
CA GLY A 444 17.66 -4.66 -10.71
C GLY A 444 17.51 -3.89 -9.40
N ALA A 445 16.34 -3.27 -9.15
CA ALA A 445 16.02 -2.69 -7.85
C ALA A 445 15.89 -3.79 -6.77
N ARG A 446 16.33 -3.51 -5.53
CA ARG A 446 16.50 -4.55 -4.50
C ARG A 446 15.80 -4.22 -3.19
N GLY A 447 15.30 -5.27 -2.54
CA GLY A 447 14.84 -5.24 -1.15
C GLY A 447 13.54 -4.48 -0.92
N LEU A 448 13.34 -4.00 0.31
CA LEU A 448 12.05 -3.52 0.81
C LEU A 448 11.44 -2.37 0.00
N MET A 449 12.22 -1.32 -0.21
CA MET A 449 11.81 -0.11 -0.92
C MET A 449 12.27 -0.11 -2.39
N GLN A 450 12.73 -1.27 -2.89
CA GLN A 450 13.18 -1.44 -4.28
C GLN A 450 14.18 -0.36 -4.70
N VAL A 451 15.25 -0.18 -3.91
CA VAL A 451 16.32 0.78 -4.20
C VAL A 451 17.21 0.22 -5.31
N LEU A 452 17.47 1.03 -6.35
CA LEU A 452 18.45 0.69 -7.38
C LEU A 452 19.88 0.77 -6.81
N PRO A 453 20.75 -0.21 -7.07
CA PRO A 453 22.14 -0.15 -6.65
C PRO A 453 22.89 1.10 -7.12
N SER A 454 22.61 1.58 -8.35
CA SER A 454 23.18 2.83 -8.86
C SER A 454 22.80 4.05 -8.00
N THR A 455 21.53 4.17 -7.62
CA THR A 455 21.03 5.20 -6.69
C THR A 455 21.70 5.06 -5.32
N GLY A 456 21.81 3.83 -4.80
CA GLY A 456 22.51 3.57 -3.54
C GLY A 456 23.98 3.98 -3.57
N ASN A 457 24.70 3.68 -4.66
CA ASN A 457 26.12 4.03 -4.81
C ASN A 457 26.35 5.55 -4.78
N LEU A 458 25.46 6.32 -5.42
CA LEU A 458 25.48 7.79 -5.34
C LEU A 458 25.31 8.33 -3.91
N MET A 459 24.79 7.50 -3.00
CA MET A 459 24.56 7.80 -1.59
C MET A 459 25.53 7.09 -0.64
N GLY A 460 26.59 6.47 -1.15
CA GLY A 460 27.64 5.81 -0.36
C GLY A 460 27.44 4.33 -0.06
N LEU A 461 26.56 3.62 -0.79
CA LEU A 461 26.39 2.18 -0.65
C LEU A 461 27.67 1.44 -1.03
N SER A 462 28.16 0.58 -0.13
CA SER A 462 29.42 -0.15 -0.33
C SER A 462 29.24 -1.44 -1.13
N ALA A 463 28.13 -2.15 -0.93
CA ALA A 463 27.83 -3.38 -1.64
C ALA A 463 26.33 -3.52 -1.87
N SER A 464 25.94 -3.91 -3.08
CA SER A 464 24.53 -4.03 -3.49
C SER A 464 23.73 -5.05 -2.68
N ASP A 465 24.38 -6.05 -2.10
CA ASP A 465 23.72 -7.11 -1.31
C ASP A 465 23.28 -6.61 0.08
N GLN A 466 23.86 -5.49 0.56
CA GLN A 466 23.41 -4.84 1.79
C GLN A 466 21.96 -4.34 1.67
N LEU A 467 21.46 -4.11 0.44
CA LEU A 467 20.07 -3.71 0.22
C LEU A 467 19.05 -4.81 0.53
N PHE A 468 19.47 -6.06 0.77
CA PHE A 468 18.58 -7.11 1.29
C PHE A 468 18.41 -7.04 2.82
N VAL A 469 19.21 -6.22 3.52
CA VAL A 469 19.04 -5.95 4.95
C VAL A 469 17.98 -4.86 5.13
N PRO A 470 16.88 -5.11 5.88
CA PRO A 470 15.81 -4.13 6.09
C PRO A 470 16.26 -2.75 6.53
N SER A 471 17.13 -2.68 7.54
CA SER A 471 17.58 -1.42 8.14
C SER A 471 18.39 -0.59 7.14
N THR A 472 19.29 -1.23 6.40
CA THR A 472 20.07 -0.58 5.35
C THR A 472 19.18 -0.16 4.18
N ASN A 473 18.27 -1.01 3.72
CA ASN A 473 17.36 -0.67 2.63
C ASN A 473 16.48 0.55 2.96
N MET A 474 15.93 0.59 4.18
CA MET A 474 15.17 1.75 4.68
C MET A 474 16.04 3.01 4.77
N GLU A 475 17.29 2.89 5.21
CA GLU A 475 18.22 4.01 5.28
C GLU A 475 18.45 4.64 3.90
N TYR A 476 18.75 3.83 2.87
CA TYR A 476 18.94 4.33 1.51
C TYR A 476 17.63 4.80 0.86
N GLY A 477 16.51 4.14 1.14
CA GLY A 477 15.19 4.59 0.67
C GLY A 477 14.80 5.96 1.26
N GLN A 478 15.09 6.20 2.55
CA GLN A 478 14.92 7.52 3.16
C GLN A 478 15.77 8.58 2.46
N ARG A 479 17.07 8.32 2.26
CA ARG A 479 17.97 9.26 1.57
C ARG A 479 17.47 9.61 0.17
N TYR A 480 16.93 8.61 -0.55
CA TYR A 480 16.38 8.85 -1.87
C TYR A 480 15.11 9.72 -1.84
N LEU A 481 14.19 9.47 -0.90
CA LEU A 481 13.02 10.32 -0.71
C LEU A 481 13.39 11.75 -0.32
N GLU A 482 14.39 11.94 0.55
CA GLU A 482 14.91 13.27 0.92
C GLU A 482 15.50 13.98 -0.31
N ASN A 483 16.27 13.26 -1.13
CA ASN A 483 16.82 13.80 -2.36
C ASN A 483 15.71 14.26 -3.33
N LEU A 484 14.69 13.42 -3.55
CA LEU A 484 13.55 13.77 -4.41
C LEU A 484 12.73 14.93 -3.87
N ARG A 485 12.53 15.00 -2.54
CA ARG A 485 11.88 16.15 -1.87
C ARG A 485 12.60 17.45 -2.18
N ASP A 486 13.93 17.44 -2.17
CA ASP A 486 14.75 18.64 -2.30
C ASP A 486 14.97 19.05 -3.77
N MET A 487 14.53 18.24 -4.74
CA MET A 487 14.60 18.58 -6.16
C MET A 487 13.55 19.63 -6.56
N GLY A 488 13.95 20.55 -7.45
CA GLY A 488 13.05 21.55 -8.06
C GLY A 488 11.84 20.93 -8.76
N ALA A 489 12.03 19.78 -9.42
CA ALA A 489 10.98 19.03 -10.12
C ALA A 489 9.78 18.73 -9.23
N THR A 490 10.00 18.41 -7.95
CA THR A 490 8.92 18.08 -7.02
C THR A 490 8.43 19.30 -6.25
N GLY A 491 9.29 20.30 -6.07
CA GLY A 491 9.03 21.45 -5.20
C GLY A 491 8.74 21.04 -3.74
N GLY A 492 9.17 19.85 -3.34
CA GLY A 492 8.82 19.24 -2.05
C GLY A 492 7.33 18.92 -1.88
N LEU A 493 6.53 18.89 -2.95
CA LEU A 493 5.11 18.52 -2.87
C LEU A 493 4.96 17.01 -2.86
N LEU A 494 4.29 16.47 -1.83
CA LEU A 494 4.26 15.04 -1.55
C LEU A 494 3.76 14.20 -2.77
N PRO A 495 2.65 14.54 -3.46
CA PRO A 495 2.24 13.78 -4.65
C PRO A 495 3.29 13.76 -5.77
N LYS A 496 4.05 14.84 -5.95
CA LYS A 496 5.13 14.92 -6.95
C LYS A 496 6.35 14.13 -6.53
N VAL A 497 6.69 14.10 -5.24
CA VAL A 497 7.75 13.23 -4.71
C VAL A 497 7.40 11.76 -4.93
N MET A 498 6.15 11.36 -4.69
CA MET A 498 5.69 9.99 -4.95
C MET A 498 5.77 9.65 -6.44
N ALA A 499 5.38 10.59 -7.31
CA ALA A 499 5.50 10.40 -8.76
C ALA A 499 6.97 10.26 -9.18
N ALA A 500 7.87 11.07 -8.62
CA ALA A 500 9.29 11.06 -8.94
C ALA A 500 10.00 9.80 -8.41
N TYR A 501 9.52 9.20 -7.32
CA TYR A 501 10.05 7.94 -6.82
C TYR A 501 9.85 6.80 -7.84
N ASN A 502 8.66 6.74 -8.45
CA ASN A 502 8.30 5.70 -9.41
C ASN A 502 8.80 6.01 -10.84
N ALA A 503 8.58 7.22 -11.36
CA ALA A 503 8.90 7.58 -12.74
C ALA A 503 10.30 8.19 -12.91
N GLY A 504 10.96 8.55 -11.82
CA GLY A 504 12.13 9.43 -11.83
C GLY A 504 11.76 10.92 -11.89
N PRO A 505 12.70 11.81 -11.57
CA PRO A 505 12.44 13.25 -11.51
C PRO A 505 12.26 13.91 -12.89
N MET A 506 12.89 13.36 -13.94
CA MET A 506 12.85 13.95 -15.29
C MET A 506 11.43 13.99 -15.89
N PRO A 507 10.63 12.90 -15.87
CA PRO A 507 9.23 12.99 -16.28
C PRO A 507 8.42 13.97 -15.44
N VAL A 508 8.64 14.02 -14.11
CA VAL A 508 7.90 14.94 -13.22
C VAL A 508 8.20 16.40 -13.54
N GLU A 509 9.46 16.74 -13.84
CA GLU A 509 9.84 18.07 -14.32
C GLU A 509 9.08 18.43 -15.61
N ARG A 510 9.03 17.50 -16.56
CA ARG A 510 8.28 17.69 -17.82
C ARG A 510 6.79 17.92 -17.58
N TRP A 511 6.19 17.14 -16.68
CA TRP A 511 4.77 17.23 -16.33
C TRP A 511 4.43 18.53 -15.60
N ASN A 512 5.40 19.20 -14.96
CA ASN A 512 5.17 20.53 -14.40
C ASN A 512 4.76 21.55 -15.47
N SER A 513 5.11 21.35 -16.74
CA SER A 513 4.68 22.20 -17.86
C SER A 513 3.53 21.61 -18.69
N GLU A 514 3.46 20.27 -18.83
CA GLU A 514 2.50 19.62 -19.72
C GLU A 514 1.13 19.40 -19.08
N VAL A 515 1.07 19.07 -17.77
CA VAL A 515 -0.17 18.68 -17.12
C VAL A 515 -1.01 19.90 -16.73
N LYS A 516 -2.23 19.97 -17.27
CA LYS A 516 -3.25 20.95 -16.86
C LYS A 516 -3.98 20.49 -15.59
N ASP A 517 -3.35 20.66 -14.44
CA ASP A 517 -3.94 20.32 -13.14
C ASP A 517 -4.76 21.44 -12.48
N ASN A 518 -4.73 22.67 -13.03
CA ASN A 518 -5.43 23.84 -12.48
C ASN A 518 -5.15 24.10 -10.98
N GLY A 519 -3.96 23.73 -10.49
CA GLY A 519 -3.60 23.84 -9.08
C GLY A 519 -4.29 22.83 -8.16
N ASP A 520 -4.97 21.80 -8.70
CA ASP A 520 -5.64 20.74 -7.94
C ASP A 520 -4.74 19.49 -7.84
N PRO A 521 -4.35 19.05 -6.64
CA PRO A 521 -3.48 17.89 -6.47
C PRO A 521 -4.14 16.58 -6.92
N LEU A 522 -5.47 16.46 -6.84
CA LEU A 522 -6.19 15.27 -7.29
C LEU A 522 -6.24 15.23 -8.81
N LEU A 523 -6.45 16.39 -9.45
CA LEU A 523 -6.42 16.48 -10.91
C LEU A 523 -5.02 16.20 -11.45
N PHE A 524 -3.97 16.69 -10.78
CA PHE A 524 -2.58 16.34 -11.12
C PHE A 524 -2.38 14.82 -11.16
N ILE A 525 -2.74 14.12 -10.08
CA ILE A 525 -2.59 12.65 -10.00
C ILE A 525 -3.33 11.97 -11.16
N GLU A 526 -4.60 12.32 -11.38
CA GLU A 526 -5.41 11.69 -12.43
C GLU A 526 -4.97 12.07 -13.85
N SER A 527 -4.13 13.10 -13.98
CA SER A 527 -3.60 13.61 -15.25
C SER A 527 -2.19 13.15 -15.59
N LEU A 528 -1.51 12.44 -14.69
CA LEU A 528 -0.16 11.93 -14.94
C LEU A 528 -0.16 11.06 -16.21
N PRO A 529 0.67 11.31 -17.23
CA PRO A 529 0.67 10.53 -18.47
C PRO A 529 0.92 9.03 -18.26
N TYR A 530 1.85 8.69 -17.36
CA TYR A 530 2.19 7.30 -17.06
C TYR A 530 1.13 6.70 -16.15
N TYR A 531 0.40 5.72 -16.68
CA TYR A 531 -0.61 5.00 -15.90
C TYR A 531 -0.01 4.38 -14.64
N GLU A 532 1.16 3.72 -14.75
CA GLU A 532 1.80 3.06 -13.61
C GLU A 532 2.08 4.06 -12.48
N THR A 533 2.59 5.24 -12.82
CA THR A 533 2.85 6.32 -11.87
C THR A 533 1.57 6.88 -11.27
N ARG A 534 0.51 7.09 -12.07
CA ARG A 534 -0.81 7.51 -11.56
C ARG A 534 -1.36 6.52 -10.53
N ALA A 535 -1.32 5.22 -10.84
CA ALA A 535 -1.74 4.17 -9.92
C ALA A 535 -0.84 4.12 -8.68
N TYR A 536 0.48 4.25 -8.86
CA TYR A 536 1.46 4.24 -7.79
C TYR A 536 1.22 5.37 -6.77
N VAL A 537 1.08 6.61 -7.23
CA VAL A 537 0.85 7.76 -6.34
C VAL A 537 -0.42 7.58 -5.53
N ASN A 538 -1.51 7.14 -6.17
CA ASN A 538 -2.78 6.84 -5.50
C ASN A 538 -2.59 5.78 -4.39
N ILE A 539 -1.91 4.68 -4.71
CA ILE A 539 -1.67 3.58 -3.78
C ILE A 539 -0.76 4.00 -2.60
N VAL A 540 0.37 4.65 -2.87
CA VAL A 540 1.33 5.02 -1.81
C VAL A 540 0.73 6.09 -0.90
N MET A 541 0.01 7.08 -1.44
CA MET A 541 -0.70 8.07 -0.63
C MET A 541 -1.77 7.42 0.25
N ARG A 542 -2.60 6.51 -0.33
CA ARG A 542 -3.55 5.71 0.46
C ARG A 542 -2.84 4.93 1.56
N ASN A 543 -1.75 4.23 1.24
CA ASN A 543 -0.99 3.48 2.24
C ASN A 543 -0.49 4.37 3.35
N TYR A 544 0.05 5.53 3.00
CA TYR A 544 0.56 6.49 3.96
C TYR A 544 -0.54 6.94 4.92
N TRP A 545 -1.71 7.27 4.39
CA TRP A 545 -2.88 7.61 5.21
C TRP A 545 -3.32 6.46 6.10
N MET A 546 -3.38 5.23 5.57
CA MET A 546 -3.75 4.06 6.37
C MET A 546 -2.79 3.84 7.54
N TYR A 547 -1.47 3.98 7.33
CA TYR A 547 -0.50 3.91 8.42
C TYR A 547 -0.63 5.07 9.42
N GLN A 548 -0.88 6.30 8.95
CA GLN A 548 -1.10 7.44 9.83
C GLN A 548 -2.38 7.27 10.67
N ILE A 549 -3.47 6.85 10.06
CA ILE A 549 -4.75 6.57 10.72
C ILE A 549 -4.57 5.42 11.73
N GLN A 550 -3.91 4.33 11.35
CA GLN A 550 -3.62 3.23 12.25
C GLN A 550 -2.85 3.69 13.50
N ALA A 551 -1.89 4.61 13.33
CA ALA A 551 -1.04 5.10 14.41
C ALA A 551 -1.70 6.20 15.27
N LYS A 552 -2.46 7.12 14.65
CA LYS A 552 -2.88 8.40 15.25
C LYS A 552 -4.38 8.71 15.12
N GLY A 553 -5.15 7.88 14.42
CA GLY A 553 -6.57 8.10 14.14
C GLY A 553 -6.86 9.16 13.07
N SER A 554 -5.83 9.79 12.51
CA SER A 554 -5.94 10.89 11.55
C SER A 554 -4.78 10.91 10.55
N ALA A 555 -4.93 11.62 9.44
CA ALA A 555 -3.89 11.83 8.45
C ALA A 555 -3.94 13.27 7.91
N GLU A 556 -2.89 14.07 8.18
CA GLU A 556 -2.87 15.51 7.85
C GLU A 556 -2.89 15.76 6.34
N SER A 557 -2.14 14.97 5.58
CA SER A 557 -2.12 15.09 4.11
C SER A 557 -3.44 14.67 3.46
N LEU A 558 -4.20 13.74 4.08
CA LEU A 558 -5.55 13.37 3.66
C LEU A 558 -6.52 14.55 3.85
N ALA A 559 -6.53 15.13 5.06
CA ALA A 559 -7.37 16.29 5.40
C ALA A 559 -7.12 17.47 4.47
N GLY A 560 -5.85 17.76 4.16
CA GLY A 560 -5.49 18.81 3.22
C GLY A 560 -5.94 18.54 1.78
N MET A 561 -5.70 17.32 1.28
CA MET A 561 -6.13 16.96 -0.09
C MET A 561 -7.65 16.91 -0.24
N ALA A 562 -8.39 16.54 0.80
CA ALA A 562 -9.86 16.62 0.82
C ALA A 562 -10.38 18.06 0.65
N GLN A 563 -9.55 19.06 1.00
CA GLN A 563 -9.82 20.49 0.82
C GLN A 563 -9.18 21.08 -0.45
N GLY A 564 -8.61 20.24 -1.32
CA GLY A 564 -7.91 20.66 -2.53
C GLY A 564 -6.56 21.34 -2.27
N LEU A 565 -5.95 21.13 -1.11
CA LEU A 565 -4.62 21.66 -0.77
C LEU A 565 -3.54 20.62 -1.08
N TRP A 566 -2.39 21.09 -1.53
CA TRP A 566 -1.21 20.28 -1.77
C TRP A 566 -0.44 20.03 -0.46
N PRO A 567 -0.31 18.78 0.00
CA PRO A 567 0.57 18.46 1.09
C PRO A 567 2.03 18.53 0.64
N THR A 568 2.89 19.17 1.43
CA THR A 568 4.34 19.04 1.27
C THR A 568 4.82 17.70 1.80
N PHE A 569 6.00 17.27 1.40
CA PHE A 569 6.67 16.12 1.99
C PHE A 569 6.78 16.29 3.52
N PRO A 570 6.48 15.25 4.31
CA PRO A 570 6.51 15.35 5.77
C PRO A 570 7.94 15.61 6.28
N GLY A 571 8.11 16.61 7.14
CA GLY A 571 9.38 16.93 7.79
C GLY A 571 9.30 16.87 9.32
N ALA A 572 10.34 17.35 10.02
CA ALA A 572 10.40 17.34 11.49
C ALA A 572 9.24 18.10 12.18
N LYS A 573 8.58 19.04 11.48
CA LYS A 573 7.42 19.79 11.98
C LYS A 573 6.07 19.34 11.40
N GLY A 574 6.01 18.18 10.73
CA GLY A 574 4.79 17.67 10.08
C GLY A 574 4.64 18.09 8.60
N THR A 575 3.42 17.98 8.07
CA THR A 575 3.09 18.27 6.66
C THR A 575 2.54 19.69 6.54
N ARG A 576 3.08 20.52 5.64
CA ARG A 576 2.46 21.82 5.33
C ARG A 576 1.43 21.65 4.21
N LEU A 577 0.36 22.42 4.27
CA LEU A 577 -0.69 22.44 3.25
C LEU A 577 -0.61 23.73 2.43
N VAL A 578 -0.48 23.61 1.11
CA VAL A 578 -0.27 24.74 0.20
C VAL A 578 -1.37 24.80 -0.84
N ARG A 579 -1.89 25.99 -1.12
CA ARG A 579 -2.79 26.22 -2.26
C ARG A 579 -1.96 26.69 -3.44
N LEU A 580 -2.02 25.94 -4.55
CA LEU A 580 -1.42 26.39 -5.81
C LEU A 580 -2.48 27.15 -6.61
N THR A 581 -2.10 28.32 -7.13
CA THR A 581 -2.95 29.06 -8.08
C THR A 581 -2.75 28.49 -9.49
N PRO A 582 -3.83 28.32 -10.29
CA PRO A 582 -3.71 27.95 -11.69
C PRO A 582 -2.74 28.89 -12.42
N ARG A 583 -1.87 28.35 -13.28
CA ARG A 583 -1.02 29.18 -14.14
C ARG A 583 -1.93 29.94 -15.11
N LYS A 584 -1.77 31.27 -15.21
CA LYS A 584 -2.42 32.05 -16.26
C LYS A 584 -1.92 31.55 -17.61
N PRO A 585 -2.78 31.34 -18.62
CA PRO A 585 -2.32 31.06 -19.96
C PRO A 585 -1.43 32.22 -20.42
N ILE A 586 -0.20 31.91 -20.84
CA ILE A 586 0.65 32.89 -21.50
C ILE A 586 -0.07 33.23 -22.80
N ALA A 587 -0.56 34.46 -22.93
CA ALA A 587 -1.13 34.94 -24.18
C ALA A 587 -0.06 34.79 -25.26
N SER A 588 -0.32 33.95 -26.27
CA SER A 588 0.50 33.88 -27.47
C SER A 588 0.51 35.27 -28.09
N ALA A 589 1.66 35.95 -28.01
CA ALA A 589 1.87 37.20 -28.71
C ALA A 589 1.78 36.90 -30.22
N SER A 590 0.68 37.32 -30.84
CA SER A 590 0.55 37.32 -32.29
C SER A 590 1.56 38.31 -32.86
N ILE A 591 2.64 37.79 -33.44
CA ILE A 591 3.49 38.59 -34.32
C ILE A 591 2.71 38.76 -35.64
N ALA A 592 1.88 39.79 -35.68
CA ALA A 592 1.33 40.28 -36.94
C ALA A 592 2.42 41.11 -37.63
N ALA A 593 3.05 40.54 -38.64
CA ALA A 593 3.95 41.26 -39.54
C ALA A 593 3.14 42.31 -40.33
N SER A 594 3.38 43.59 -40.05
CA SER A 594 2.89 44.70 -40.86
C SER A 594 3.67 44.75 -42.17
N ILE A 595 3.07 44.24 -43.25
CA ILE A 595 3.50 44.60 -44.61
C ILE A 595 2.87 45.96 -44.92
N ALA A 596 3.64 47.01 -44.72
CA ALA A 596 3.39 48.33 -45.28
C ALA A 596 4.66 48.73 -46.04
N GLY A 597 4.64 48.49 -47.36
CA GLY A 597 5.65 48.98 -48.29
C GLY A 597 4.92 49.83 -49.33
N GLY A 598 5.00 51.14 -49.16
CA GLY A 598 4.49 52.13 -50.09
C GLY A 598 5.30 52.17 -51.38
N SER A 599 4.61 52.63 -52.41
CA SER A 599 5.10 53.15 -53.68
C SER A 599 6.27 54.14 -53.51
N ASP A 600 7.31 53.93 -54.32
CA ASP A 600 7.97 54.93 -55.17
C ASP A 600 8.44 54.25 -56.47
#